data_AF-A0A8J9TMB8-F1
#
_entry.id   AF-A0A8J9TMB8-F1
#
_cell.length_a   1.000
_cell.length_b   1.000
_cell.length_c   1.000
_cell.angle_alpha   90.00
_cell.angle_beta   90.00
_cell.angle_gamma   90.00
#
_symmetry.space_group_name_H-M   'P 1'
#
loop_
_entity.id
_entity.type
_entity.pdbx_description
1 polymer ?
#
loop_
_entity_poly.entity_id
_entity_poly.type
_entity_poly.pdbx_seq_one_letter_code
_entity_poly.pdbx_strand_id
1 'polypeptide(L)'
;DPVAVAALLDSVGAPPRLKQHISGESLLNDGSALVFFALFAEVFYTELGVEGLGTDYNWGSGTAKFLRMSGGACAAGLFFGFGLILLLSILDRRLNREENIVQTAATITVAYLCYYTADVVWSTSGVLATVVCGITYRAFGDALINDNQLICDFWGLVEHLLNTVLFALGGLVWGSVIANAEEREGEFTGRDW
;
A
#
# COMPACT_ATOMS: atom_id res chain seq x y z
N ASP A 1 9.15 -3.30 4.01
CA ASP A 1 8.78 -4.73 4.08
C ASP A 1 9.50 -5.54 5.19
N PRO A 2 8.86 -5.73 6.36
CA PRO A 2 9.32 -6.53 7.48
C PRO A 2 8.70 -7.93 7.48
N VAL A 3 8.10 -8.44 6.40
CA VAL A 3 7.39 -9.75 6.43
C VAL A 3 8.26 -10.87 7.03
N ALA A 4 9.56 -10.91 6.68
CA ALA A 4 10.53 -11.85 7.26
C ALA A 4 10.80 -11.58 8.77
N VAL A 5 10.83 -10.31 9.18
CA VAL A 5 11.05 -9.89 10.56
C VAL A 5 9.80 -10.13 11.42
N ALA A 6 8.60 -9.95 10.87
CA ALA A 6 7.33 -10.23 11.52
C ALA A 6 7.18 -11.73 11.81
N ALA A 7 7.49 -12.59 10.84
CA ALA A 7 7.52 -14.04 11.03
C ALA A 7 8.51 -14.49 12.12
N LEU A 8 9.68 -13.85 12.18
CA LEU A 8 10.64 -14.07 13.27
C LEU A 8 10.07 -13.61 14.61
N LEU A 9 9.54 -12.40 14.71
CA LEU A 9 8.95 -11.85 15.95
C LEU A 9 7.77 -12.69 16.47
N ASP A 10 7.02 -13.33 15.58
CA ASP A 10 6.01 -14.33 15.94
C ASP A 10 6.63 -15.57 16.57
N SER A 11 7.71 -16.09 15.98
CA SER A 11 8.40 -17.28 16.52
C SER A 11 9.06 -17.07 17.90
N VAL A 12 9.49 -15.83 18.21
CA VAL A 12 10.11 -15.50 19.51
C VAL A 12 9.11 -15.02 20.56
N GLY A 13 7.81 -14.98 20.25
CA GLY A 13 6.77 -14.58 21.21
C GLY A 13 6.80 -13.08 21.55
N ALA A 14 7.16 -12.21 20.61
CA ALA A 14 7.25 -10.77 20.87
C ALA A 14 5.90 -10.16 21.31
N PRO A 15 5.90 -9.11 22.16
CA PRO A 15 4.67 -8.49 22.64
C PRO A 15 3.79 -7.98 21.48
N PRO A 16 2.45 -8.13 21.55
CA PRO A 16 1.54 -7.68 20.49
C PRO A 16 1.69 -6.20 20.11
N ARG A 17 2.00 -5.36 21.11
CA ARG A 17 2.24 -3.91 20.90
C ARG A 17 3.47 -3.65 20.03
N LEU A 18 4.54 -4.42 20.21
CA LEU A 18 5.77 -4.26 19.44
C LEU A 18 5.54 -4.65 17.97
N LYS A 19 4.80 -5.73 17.73
CA LYS A 19 4.39 -6.17 16.39
C LYS A 19 3.55 -5.10 15.67
N GLN A 20 2.60 -4.50 16.38
CA GLN A 20 1.77 -3.41 15.84
C GLN A 20 2.60 -2.18 15.48
N HIS A 21 3.56 -1.78 16.32
CA HIS A 21 4.43 -0.64 16.02
C HIS A 21 5.29 -0.88 14.77
N ILE A 22 5.96 -2.04 14.70
CA ILE A 22 6.86 -2.36 13.57
C ILE A 22 6.07 -2.51 12.27
N SER A 23 4.90 -3.17 12.31
CA SER A 23 4.03 -3.32 11.14
C SER A 23 3.49 -1.96 10.68
N GLY A 24 3.04 -1.12 11.61
CA GLY A 24 2.55 0.23 11.30
C GLY A 24 3.64 1.14 10.70
N GLU A 25 4.85 1.10 11.25
CA GLU A 25 6.00 1.84 10.73
C GLU A 25 6.36 1.41 9.30
N SER A 26 6.39 0.10 9.02
CA SER A 26 6.65 -0.34 7.65
C SER A 26 5.54 0.04 6.68
N LEU A 27 4.26 -0.07 7.07
CA LEU A 27 3.15 0.31 6.20
C LEU A 27 3.24 1.78 5.79
N LEU A 28 3.54 2.66 6.73
CA LEU A 28 3.76 4.09 6.45
C LEU A 28 5.03 4.32 5.65
N ASN A 29 6.09 3.56 5.90
CA ASN A 29 7.32 3.61 5.13
C ASN A 29 7.09 3.21 3.66
N ASP A 30 6.39 2.11 3.41
CA ASP A 30 6.11 1.64 2.04
C ASP A 30 5.22 2.66 1.29
N GLY A 31 4.23 3.24 1.97
CA GLY A 31 3.41 4.32 1.41
C GLY A 31 4.18 5.61 1.09
N SER A 32 5.13 5.99 1.95
CA SER A 32 5.96 7.18 1.72
C SER A 32 7.05 6.96 0.67
N ALA A 33 7.64 5.76 0.61
CA ALA A 33 8.57 5.36 -0.44
C ALA A 33 7.94 5.49 -1.83
N LEU A 34 6.67 5.14 -2.00
CA LEU A 34 5.97 5.33 -3.26
C LEU A 34 5.79 6.81 -3.64
N VAL A 35 5.51 7.69 -2.66
CA VAL A 35 5.42 9.14 -2.90
C VAL A 35 6.76 9.68 -3.38
N PHE A 36 7.86 9.30 -2.72
CA PHE A 36 9.19 9.69 -3.14
C PHE A 36 9.57 9.11 -4.50
N PHE A 37 9.23 7.85 -4.77
CA PHE A 37 9.45 7.22 -6.06
C PHE A 37 8.74 8.00 -7.18
N ALA A 38 7.47 8.37 -7.00
CA ALA A 38 6.73 9.16 -7.99
C ALA A 38 7.37 10.53 -8.25
N LEU A 39 7.83 11.22 -7.19
CA LEU A 39 8.53 12.50 -7.32
C LEU A 39 9.85 12.36 -8.07
N PHE A 40 10.69 11.40 -7.68
CA PHE A 40 11.99 11.19 -8.30
C PHE A 40 11.89 10.64 -9.72
N ALA A 41 10.87 9.84 -10.03
CA ALA A 41 10.61 9.37 -11.38
C ALA A 41 10.35 10.54 -12.34
N GLU A 42 9.58 11.55 -11.91
CA GLU A 42 9.34 12.75 -12.74
C GLU A 42 10.59 13.61 -12.91
N VAL A 43 11.44 13.73 -11.88
CA VAL A 43 12.74 14.40 -12.02
C VAL A 43 13.61 13.64 -13.03
N PHE A 44 13.69 12.31 -12.90
CA PHE A 44 14.45 11.45 -13.79
C PHE A 44 13.97 11.53 -15.24
N TYR A 45 12.66 11.56 -15.49
CA TYR A 45 12.12 11.76 -16.84
C TYR A 45 12.45 13.14 -17.42
N THR A 46 12.60 14.16 -16.57
CA THR A 46 13.06 15.50 -16.99
C THR A 46 14.51 15.45 -17.44
N GLU A 47 15.39 14.79 -16.68
CA GLU A 47 16.81 14.64 -17.02
C GLU A 47 17.03 13.85 -18.33
N LEU A 48 16.18 12.85 -18.59
CA LEU A 48 16.17 12.10 -19.84
C LEU A 48 15.59 12.89 -21.03
N GLY A 49 15.03 14.08 -20.80
CA GLY A 49 14.41 14.91 -21.84
C GLY A 49 13.12 14.32 -22.40
N VAL A 50 12.39 13.51 -21.62
CA VAL A 50 11.13 12.91 -22.05
C VAL A 50 10.01 13.95 -21.96
N GLU A 51 9.61 14.48 -23.12
CA GLU A 51 8.55 15.50 -23.20
C GLU A 51 7.22 14.99 -22.62
N GLY A 52 6.61 15.77 -21.73
CA GLY A 52 5.29 15.52 -21.17
C GLY A 52 5.22 14.58 -19.96
N LEU A 53 6.33 13.94 -19.58
CA LEU A 53 6.42 13.05 -18.41
C LEU A 53 7.31 13.59 -17.29
N GLY A 54 8.22 14.52 -17.61
CA GLY A 54 9.11 15.15 -16.66
C GLY A 54 8.60 16.51 -16.16
N THR A 55 8.84 16.79 -14.88
CA THR A 55 8.70 18.14 -14.31
C THR A 55 9.94 18.47 -13.48
N ASP A 56 10.52 19.64 -13.75
CA ASP A 56 11.67 20.13 -13.00
C ASP A 56 11.22 20.68 -11.64
N TYR A 57 11.81 20.17 -10.57
CA TYR A 57 11.47 20.54 -9.20
C TYR A 57 12.62 21.26 -8.52
N ASN A 58 12.37 22.49 -8.07
CA ASN A 58 13.18 23.11 -7.03
C ASN A 58 12.77 22.53 -5.67
N TRP A 59 13.62 22.64 -4.64
CA TRP A 59 13.34 22.23 -3.26
C TRP A 59 11.97 22.72 -2.75
N GLY A 60 11.59 23.95 -3.07
CA GLY A 60 10.28 24.51 -2.72
C GLY A 60 9.10 23.82 -3.41
N SER A 61 9.18 23.61 -4.73
CA SER A 61 8.10 22.97 -5.50
C SER A 61 8.01 21.47 -5.24
N GLY A 62 9.14 20.79 -5.04
CA GLY A 62 9.19 19.39 -4.64
C GLY A 62 8.55 19.16 -3.27
N THR A 63 8.87 19.99 -2.27
CA THR A 63 8.24 19.92 -0.93
C THR A 63 6.74 20.19 -1.02
N ALA A 64 6.31 21.20 -1.78
CA ALA A 64 4.90 21.50 -1.97
C ALA A 64 4.16 20.34 -2.64
N LYS A 65 4.77 19.67 -3.62
CA LYS A 65 4.18 18.50 -4.27
C LYS A 65 4.11 17.30 -3.34
N PHE A 66 5.17 17.04 -2.57
CA PHE A 66 5.16 16.01 -1.53
C PHE A 66 4.01 16.20 -0.54
N LEU A 67 3.84 17.43 -0.03
CA LEU A 67 2.75 17.78 0.88
C LEU A 67 1.38 17.63 0.22
N ARG A 68 1.25 17.99 -1.06
CA ARG A 68 0.00 17.82 -1.82
C ARG A 68 -0.32 16.34 -2.03
N MET A 69 0.65 15.53 -2.44
CA MET A 69 0.47 14.09 -2.65
C MET A 69 0.14 13.37 -1.34
N SER A 70 0.89 13.66 -0.27
CA SER A 70 0.68 13.03 1.03
C SER A 70 -0.60 13.52 1.70
N GLY A 71 -0.83 14.84 1.73
CA GLY A 71 -2.03 15.44 2.33
C GLY A 71 -3.31 15.08 1.57
N GLY A 72 -3.27 15.05 0.24
CA GLY A 72 -4.39 14.62 -0.59
C GLY A 72 -4.70 13.13 -0.43
N ALA A 73 -3.68 12.28 -0.29
CA ALA A 73 -3.86 10.87 0.05
C ALA A 73 -4.50 10.70 1.44
N CYS A 74 -4.05 11.46 2.45
CA CYS A 74 -4.69 11.45 3.77
C CYS A 74 -6.16 11.87 3.72
N ALA A 75 -6.49 12.93 2.98
CA ALA A 75 -7.86 13.38 2.81
C ALA A 75 -8.74 12.33 2.12
N ALA A 76 -8.23 11.67 1.07
CA ALA A 76 -8.92 10.59 0.37
C ALA A 76 -9.15 9.39 1.30
N GLY A 77 -8.11 8.97 2.02
CA GLY A 77 -8.18 7.87 2.97
C GLY A 77 -9.19 8.11 4.08
N LEU A 78 -9.24 9.32 4.64
CA LEU A 78 -10.25 9.69 5.65
C LEU A 78 -11.67 9.65 5.05
N PHE A 79 -11.87 10.23 3.86
CA PHE A 79 -13.16 10.26 3.20
C PHE A 79 -13.71 8.84 2.95
N PHE A 80 -12.90 7.95 2.35
CA PHE A 80 -13.30 6.57 2.11
C PHE A 80 -13.37 5.73 3.39
N GLY A 81 -12.52 5.99 4.38
CA GLY A 81 -12.57 5.33 5.69
C GLY A 81 -13.88 5.61 6.42
N PHE A 82 -14.30 6.87 6.50
CA PHE A 82 -15.62 7.22 7.05
C PHE A 82 -16.77 6.72 6.18
N GLY A 83 -16.61 6.71 4.86
CA GLY A 83 -17.56 6.09 3.93
C GLY A 83 -17.77 4.60 4.20
N LEU A 84 -16.68 3.85 4.46
CA LEU A 84 -16.74 2.44 4.84
C LEU A 84 -17.44 2.26 6.18
N ILE A 85 -17.13 3.08 7.17
CA ILE A 85 -17.80 3.04 8.49
C ILE A 85 -19.31 3.26 8.34
N LEU A 86 -19.72 4.23 7.53
CA LEU A 86 -21.13 4.48 7.26
C LEU A 86 -21.80 3.28 6.58
N LEU A 87 -21.12 2.69 5.58
CA LEU A 87 -21.62 1.52 4.86
C LEU A 87 -21.77 0.31 5.79
N LEU A 88 -20.77 0.05 6.63
CA LEU A 88 -20.82 -1.01 7.64
C LEU A 88 -21.92 -0.78 8.67
N SER A 89 -22.14 0.48 9.09
CA SER A 89 -23.24 0.82 10.00
C SER A 89 -24.62 0.51 9.42
N ILE A 90 -24.79 0.65 8.10
CA ILE A 90 -26.04 0.30 7.40
C ILE A 90 -26.20 -1.23 7.30
N LEU A 91 -25.08 -1.95 7.21
CA LEU A 91 -24.99 -3.41 7.10
C LEU A 91 -24.85 -4.13 8.46
N ASP A 92 -25.00 -3.43 9.59
CA ASP A 92 -24.89 -4.03 10.93
C ASP A 92 -26.19 -4.78 11.29
N ARG A 93 -26.45 -5.91 10.62
CA ARG A 93 -27.49 -6.87 11.00
C ARG A 93 -26.86 -8.23 11.28
N ARG A 94 -26.40 -8.37 12.52
CA ARG A 94 -25.71 -9.55 13.07
C ARG A 94 -26.41 -10.91 12.90
N LEU A 95 -27.68 -10.93 12.50
CA LEU A 95 -28.47 -12.16 12.34
C LEU A 95 -28.46 -12.72 10.90
N ASN A 96 -27.95 -11.98 9.91
CA ASN A 96 -27.94 -12.40 8.50
C ASN A 96 -26.54 -12.80 8.02
N ARG A 97 -26.29 -14.10 7.79
CA ARG A 97 -25.00 -14.61 7.29
C ARG A 97 -24.60 -14.05 5.91
N GLU A 98 -25.57 -13.77 5.04
CA GLU A 98 -25.29 -13.17 3.73
C GLU A 98 -24.66 -11.78 3.88
N GLU A 99 -25.05 -11.02 4.91
CA GLU A 99 -24.52 -9.69 5.16
C GLU A 99 -23.06 -9.72 5.61
N ASN A 100 -22.58 -10.80 6.24
CA ASN A 100 -21.16 -10.96 6.59
C ASN A 100 -20.26 -11.04 5.34
N ILE A 101 -20.73 -11.73 4.30
CA ILE A 101 -20.03 -11.81 3.01
C ILE A 101 -20.05 -10.45 2.32
N VAL A 102 -21.19 -9.75 2.36
CA VAL A 102 -21.33 -8.40 1.81
C VAL A 102 -20.42 -7.39 2.52
N GLN A 103 -20.29 -7.44 3.85
CA GLN A 103 -19.34 -6.62 4.59
C GLN A 103 -17.90 -6.86 4.13
N THR A 104 -17.50 -8.12 3.97
CA THR A 104 -16.16 -8.48 3.47
C THR A 104 -15.93 -7.93 2.07
N ALA A 105 -16.88 -8.15 1.15
CA ALA A 105 -16.82 -7.62 -0.21
C ALA A 105 -16.79 -6.08 -0.24
N ALA A 106 -17.48 -5.42 0.67
CA ALA A 106 -17.46 -3.97 0.82
C ALA A 106 -16.07 -3.47 1.23
N THR A 107 -15.36 -4.14 2.13
CA THR A 107 -14.01 -3.72 2.56
C THR A 107 -13.02 -3.68 1.39
N ILE A 108 -12.95 -4.75 0.58
CA ILE A 108 -12.06 -4.79 -0.59
C ILE A 108 -12.49 -3.81 -1.68
N THR A 109 -13.81 -3.64 -1.88
CA THR A 109 -14.35 -2.68 -2.86
C THR A 109 -13.98 -1.26 -2.48
N VAL A 110 -14.18 -0.87 -1.21
CA VAL A 110 -13.84 0.48 -0.74
C VAL A 110 -12.33 0.70 -0.75
N ALA A 111 -11.52 -0.30 -0.41
CA ALA A 111 -10.06 -0.22 -0.52
C ALA A 111 -9.62 0.08 -1.97
N TYR A 112 -10.18 -0.63 -2.95
CA TYR A 112 -9.88 -0.38 -4.36
C TYR A 112 -10.39 0.99 -4.84
N LEU A 113 -11.60 1.40 -4.46
CA LEU A 113 -12.13 2.72 -4.82
C LEU A 113 -11.29 3.85 -4.21
N CYS A 114 -10.84 3.69 -2.96
CA CYS A 114 -9.94 4.64 -2.31
C CYS A 114 -8.62 4.76 -3.06
N TYR A 115 -8.00 3.62 -3.42
CA TYR A 115 -6.79 3.60 -4.24
C TYR A 115 -7.00 4.32 -5.57
N TYR A 116 -8.01 3.90 -6.34
CA TYR A 116 -8.27 4.38 -7.69
C TYR A 116 -8.56 5.89 -7.71
N THR A 117 -9.35 6.38 -6.76
CA THR A 117 -9.70 7.81 -6.71
C THR A 117 -8.52 8.66 -6.27
N ALA A 118 -7.72 8.22 -5.31
CA ALA A 118 -6.50 8.93 -4.92
C ALA A 118 -5.48 8.97 -6.06
N ASP A 119 -5.16 7.82 -6.65
CA ASP A 119 -4.12 7.68 -7.66
C ASP A 119 -4.52 8.29 -9.02
N VAL A 120 -5.68 7.87 -9.55
CA VAL A 120 -6.10 8.22 -10.92
C VAL A 120 -6.82 9.56 -10.98
N VAL A 121 -7.69 9.85 -10.00
CA VAL A 121 -8.55 11.05 -10.06
C VAL A 121 -7.87 12.26 -9.41
N TRP A 122 -7.21 12.08 -8.27
CA TRP A 122 -6.57 13.17 -7.53
C TRP A 122 -5.07 13.31 -7.80
N SER A 123 -4.45 12.32 -8.46
CA SER A 123 -3.00 12.28 -8.71
C SER A 123 -2.20 12.38 -7.40
N THR A 124 -2.66 11.68 -6.37
CA THR A 124 -2.03 11.55 -5.04
C THR A 124 -1.62 10.10 -4.80
N SER A 125 -0.97 9.79 -3.68
CA SER A 125 -0.56 8.40 -3.42
C SER A 125 -1.76 7.51 -3.06
N GLY A 126 -2.14 6.64 -3.99
CA GLY A 126 -3.19 5.64 -3.77
C GLY A 126 -2.89 4.68 -2.63
N VAL A 127 -1.63 4.24 -2.51
CA VAL A 127 -1.19 3.35 -1.42
C VAL A 127 -1.27 4.04 -0.06
N LEU A 128 -0.83 5.29 0.04
CA LEU A 128 -0.93 6.03 1.30
C LEU A 128 -2.40 6.29 1.67
N ALA A 129 -3.26 6.56 0.68
CA ALA A 129 -4.69 6.74 0.88
C ALA A 129 -5.36 5.46 1.43
N THR A 130 -5.04 4.29 0.88
CA THR A 130 -5.59 3.01 1.37
C THR A 130 -5.10 2.67 2.78
N VAL A 131 -3.84 2.99 3.10
CA VAL A 131 -3.33 2.85 4.48
C VAL A 131 -4.12 3.72 5.44
N VAL A 132 -4.33 5.00 5.11
CA VAL A 132 -5.13 5.91 5.95
C VAL A 132 -6.58 5.47 6.06
N CYS A 133 -7.17 4.95 4.97
CA CYS A 133 -8.51 4.35 4.98
C CYS A 133 -8.59 3.16 5.96
N GLY A 134 -7.63 2.24 5.90
CA GLY A 134 -7.55 1.08 6.79
C GLY A 134 -7.37 1.47 8.26
N ILE A 135 -6.50 2.45 8.55
CA ILE A 135 -6.31 2.99 9.91
C ILE A 135 -7.61 3.61 10.43
N THR A 136 -8.29 4.41 9.60
CA THR A 136 -9.55 5.07 9.97
C THR A 136 -10.62 4.05 10.32
N TYR A 137 -10.80 3.04 9.47
CA TYR A 137 -11.71 1.92 9.73
C TYR A 137 -11.33 1.16 11.01
N ARG A 138 -10.05 0.82 11.20
CA ARG A 138 -9.62 0.07 12.39
C ARG A 138 -9.78 0.87 13.69
N ALA A 139 -9.65 2.19 13.63
CA ALA A 139 -9.79 3.07 14.79
C ALA A 139 -11.25 3.29 15.22
N PHE A 140 -12.18 3.39 14.27
CA PHE A 140 -13.56 3.83 14.56
C PHE A 140 -14.65 2.83 14.15
N GLY A 141 -14.35 1.88 13.26
CA GLY A 141 -15.33 0.98 12.63
C GLY A 141 -15.25 -0.49 13.05
N ASP A 142 -14.27 -0.88 13.86
CA ASP A 142 -14.01 -2.29 14.20
C ASP A 142 -15.20 -2.99 14.88
N ALA A 143 -15.99 -2.24 15.66
CA ALA A 143 -17.15 -2.75 16.37
C ALA A 143 -18.35 -3.10 15.46
N LEU A 144 -18.36 -2.59 14.21
CA LEU A 144 -19.46 -2.74 13.24
C LEU A 144 -19.36 -4.05 12.43
N ILE A 145 -18.26 -4.78 12.57
CA ILE A 145 -18.05 -6.04 11.86
C ILE A 145 -18.87 -7.14 12.53
N ASN A 146 -19.66 -7.86 11.74
CA ASN A 146 -20.47 -8.97 12.23
C ASN A 146 -19.61 -10.23 12.47
N ASP A 147 -18.68 -10.52 11.56
CA ASP A 147 -17.80 -11.70 11.60
C ASP A 147 -16.35 -11.30 11.35
N ASN A 148 -15.63 -11.03 12.44
CA ASN A 148 -14.22 -10.65 12.40
C ASN A 148 -13.32 -11.77 11.86
N GLN A 149 -13.68 -13.03 12.12
CA GLN A 149 -12.87 -14.16 11.68
C GLN A 149 -12.91 -14.29 10.16
N LEU A 150 -14.09 -14.16 9.55
CA LEU A 150 -14.26 -14.17 8.10
C LEU A 150 -13.42 -13.07 7.42
N ILE A 151 -13.44 -11.84 7.94
CA ILE A 151 -12.67 -10.73 7.37
C ILE A 151 -11.17 -10.99 7.51
N CYS A 152 -10.69 -11.44 8.69
CA CYS A 152 -9.29 -11.77 8.91
C CYS A 152 -8.81 -12.90 7.98
N ASP A 153 -9.58 -13.97 7.87
CA ASP A 153 -9.24 -15.11 7.00
C ASP A 153 -9.21 -14.70 5.53
N PHE A 154 -10.17 -13.86 5.10
CA PHE A 154 -10.20 -13.32 3.74
C PHE A 154 -8.97 -12.45 3.44
N TRP A 155 -8.67 -11.46 4.28
CA TRP A 155 -7.51 -10.59 4.06
C TRP A 155 -6.19 -11.34 4.18
N GLY A 156 -6.08 -12.33 5.08
CA GLY A 156 -4.91 -13.20 5.17
C GLY A 156 -4.68 -14.04 3.91
N LEU A 157 -5.76 -14.58 3.32
CA LEU A 157 -5.67 -15.28 2.03
C LEU A 157 -5.24 -14.32 0.91
N VAL A 158 -5.84 -13.14 0.82
CA VAL A 158 -5.51 -12.13 -0.19
C VAL A 158 -4.05 -11.69 -0.07
N GLU A 159 -3.58 -11.38 1.14
CA GLU A 159 -2.18 -11.03 1.41
C GLU A 159 -1.22 -12.15 0.97
N HIS A 160 -1.52 -13.39 1.33
CA HIS A 160 -0.70 -14.53 0.96
C HIS A 160 -0.61 -14.71 -0.56
N LEU A 161 -1.73 -14.60 -1.27
CA LEU A 161 -1.78 -14.69 -2.72
C LEU A 161 -1.01 -13.55 -3.39
N LEU A 162 -1.23 -12.30 -2.96
CA LEU A 162 -0.57 -11.12 -3.52
C LEU A 162 0.95 -11.16 -3.29
N ASN A 163 1.39 -11.53 -2.09
CA ASN A 163 2.82 -11.68 -1.79
C ASN A 163 3.45 -12.76 -2.65
N THR A 164 2.79 -13.92 -2.81
CA THR A 164 3.28 -15.00 -3.66
C THR A 164 3.45 -14.55 -5.10
N VAL A 165 2.48 -13.82 -5.64
CA VAL A 165 2.56 -13.25 -7.00
C VAL A 165 3.67 -12.22 -7.10
N LEU A 166 3.82 -11.33 -6.12
CA LEU A 166 4.85 -10.29 -6.09
C LEU A 166 6.25 -10.91 -6.11
N PHE A 167 6.53 -11.89 -5.25
CA PHE A 167 7.82 -12.57 -5.21
C PHE A 167 8.10 -13.38 -6.48
N ALA A 168 7.08 -14.05 -7.04
CA ALA A 168 7.23 -14.79 -8.29
C ALA A 168 7.56 -13.86 -9.46
N LEU A 169 6.85 -12.74 -9.60
CA LEU A 169 7.09 -11.75 -10.65
C LEU A 169 8.43 -11.04 -10.46
N GLY A 170 8.75 -10.63 -9.24
CA GLY A 170 10.06 -10.03 -8.92
C GLY A 170 11.20 -10.99 -9.27
N GLY A 171 11.08 -12.27 -8.88
CA GLY A 171 12.05 -13.31 -9.23
C GLY A 171 12.18 -13.53 -10.74
N LEU A 172 11.07 -13.51 -11.49
CA LEU A 172 11.07 -13.62 -12.95
C LEU A 172 11.79 -12.44 -13.62
N VAL A 173 11.48 -11.21 -13.18
CA VAL A 173 12.10 -9.99 -13.71
C VAL A 173 13.60 -9.98 -13.43
N TRP A 174 14.01 -10.21 -12.17
CA TRP A 174 15.43 -10.27 -11.80
C TRP A 174 16.17 -11.41 -12.50
N GLY A 175 15.54 -12.59 -12.59
CA GLY A 175 16.08 -13.72 -13.35
C GLY A 175 16.32 -13.37 -14.80
N SER A 176 15.39 -12.64 -15.45
CA SER A 176 15.55 -12.18 -16.82
C SER A 176 16.66 -11.14 -16.98
N VAL A 177 16.83 -10.24 -16.01
CA VAL A 177 17.90 -9.22 -16.01
C VAL A 177 19.26 -9.90 -15.89
N ILE A 178 19.40 -10.89 -15.01
CA ILE A 178 20.66 -11.65 -14.83
C ILE A 178 20.96 -12.48 -16.07
N ALA A 179 19.98 -13.21 -16.61
CA ALA A 179 20.17 -14.05 -17.79
C ALA A 179 20.54 -13.22 -19.03
N ASN A 180 19.93 -12.04 -19.21
CA ASN A 180 20.27 -11.14 -20.31
C ASN A 180 21.53 -10.30 -20.04
N ALA A 181 21.97 -10.18 -18.78
CA ALA A 181 23.24 -9.53 -18.45
C ALA A 181 24.44 -10.39 -18.86
N GLU A 182 24.32 -11.72 -18.89
CA GLU A 182 25.37 -12.60 -19.41
C GLU A 182 25.61 -12.44 -20.93
N GLU A 183 24.65 -11.91 -21.70
CA GLU A 183 24.86 -11.54 -23.11
C GLU A 183 25.57 -10.18 -23.29
N ARG A 184 25.73 -9.38 -22.22
CA ARG A 184 26.54 -8.16 -22.22
C ARG A 184 27.88 -8.44 -21.56
N GLU A 185 28.92 -8.70 -22.35
CA GLU A 185 30.30 -8.76 -21.85
C GLU A 185 30.62 -7.53 -20.96
N GLY A 186 31.04 -7.77 -19.71
CA GLY A 186 31.79 -6.77 -18.93
C GLY A 186 31.46 -6.69 -17.43
N GLU A 187 31.92 -7.68 -16.67
CA GLU A 187 32.35 -7.61 -15.27
C GLU A 187 31.53 -6.76 -14.26
N PHE A 188 30.62 -7.40 -13.52
CA PHE A 188 30.33 -6.94 -12.16
C PHE A 188 31.60 -7.10 -11.31
N THR A 189 32.36 -6.03 -11.11
CA THR A 189 33.45 -6.01 -10.11
C THR A 189 32.96 -5.44 -8.79
N GLY A 190 33.66 -5.79 -7.71
CA GLY A 190 33.31 -5.40 -6.35
C GLY A 190 33.46 -3.90 -6.02
N ARG A 191 33.29 -3.02 -7.01
CA ARG A 191 33.38 -1.56 -6.91
C ARG A 191 32.07 -0.85 -7.19
N ASP A 192 31.05 -1.58 -7.64
CA ASP A 192 29.72 -1.05 -7.93
C ASP A 192 28.74 -1.14 -6.73
N TRP A 193 29.29 -1.42 -5.54
CA TRP A 193 28.65 -1.31 -4.23
C TRP A 193 29.44 -0.35 -3.33
#